data_AF-A0A382AR58-F1
#
_entry.id   AF-A0A382AR58-F1
#
_cell.length_a   1.000
_cell.length_b   1.000
_cell.length_c   1.000
_cell.angle_alpha   90.00
_cell.angle_beta   90.00
_cell.angle_gamma   90.00
#
_symmetry.space_group_name_H-M   'P 1'
#
loop_
_entity.id
_entity.type
_entity.pdbx_description
1 polymer ?
#
loop_
_entity_poly.entity_id
_entity_poly.type
_entity_poly.pdbx_seq_one_letter_code
_entity_poly.pdbx_strand_id
1 'polypeptide(L)'
;MAAEGRRVHALGRDWDRGAQLESEGIRFAPVDLSDQPALEAACRDVKTIVHCAALSTAWASHASYHAVNVVGTANLLDAARAKGVRRFVYVSTPAVLSRFQDQFGLTENEPLPLVHTSEYGASKARAEQLVTADEEMETVIVRPKAIYGPGDTALLPRIVRAAEQGRLSVLGSGKTVTDLTHVEDVVDALCLVIDHPSPSDVYHIAGPEPVRLWHTITELLGRLGHETSTRRLKTTQAMRLAYSLEVLWRVLRFKGEPPLTRYKVAILRYSQTLDTTRARRELGFEPRVSIEEGLDTVVESLSCDQPVESLSAQPAKQRTRVTVDFAICGVVRPPACALHEGLLGRTEVPVLLGIICHPTKGLVLFDTGFGTTREGESSVWWQLYRRLVRPEFVTLEESLANRGVDIADIAAVVISHFDPDHVGGLRELPEAELYCSGPAWAAVAREQAGPSWWRRTATDTFPENLAARLHLFDPGPRGHEVDLFGDGSISA
;
A
#
# COMPACT_ATOMS: atom_id res chain seq x y z
N MET A 1 4.08 -25.08 -8.79
CA MET A 1 2.73 -25.72 -8.73
C MET A 1 2.11 -26.05 -10.09
N ALA A 2 1.58 -25.08 -10.86
CA ALA A 2 0.91 -25.38 -12.15
C ALA A 2 1.89 -25.95 -13.19
N ALA A 3 3.11 -25.41 -13.24
CA ALA A 3 4.20 -25.93 -14.07
C ALA A 3 4.59 -27.38 -13.73
N GLU A 4 4.32 -27.84 -12.51
CA GLU A 4 4.52 -29.24 -12.07
C GLU A 4 3.27 -30.10 -12.32
N GLY A 5 2.31 -29.62 -13.13
CA GLY A 5 1.12 -30.38 -13.54
C GLY A 5 -0.03 -30.42 -12.51
N ARG A 6 0.06 -29.66 -11.41
CA ARG A 6 -1.04 -29.58 -10.43
C ARG A 6 -2.18 -28.73 -10.99
N ARG A 7 -3.42 -29.14 -10.72
CA ARG A 7 -4.61 -28.30 -10.98
C ARG A 7 -4.66 -27.18 -9.93
N VAL A 8 -4.40 -25.95 -10.36
CA VAL A 8 -4.36 -24.78 -9.47
C VAL A 8 -5.60 -23.91 -9.66
N HIS A 9 -6.17 -23.47 -8.54
CA HIS A 9 -7.22 -22.46 -8.48
C HIS A 9 -6.67 -21.29 -7.67
N ALA A 10 -6.52 -20.13 -8.31
CA ALA A 10 -6.05 -18.90 -7.69
C ALA A 10 -7.23 -18.08 -7.17
N LEU A 11 -7.04 -17.47 -6.00
CA LEU A 11 -8.01 -16.58 -5.36
C LEU A 11 -7.32 -15.24 -5.07
N GLY A 12 -8.02 -14.15 -5.30
CA GLY A 12 -7.47 -12.82 -5.04
C GLY A 12 -8.47 -11.71 -5.35
N ARG A 13 -7.98 -10.46 -5.28
CA ARG A 13 -8.79 -9.25 -5.56
C ARG A 13 -8.20 -8.40 -6.68
N ASP A 14 -7.06 -8.81 -7.20
CA ASP A 14 -6.36 -8.13 -8.29
C ASP A 14 -6.80 -8.76 -9.61
N TRP A 15 -7.58 -8.00 -10.38
CA TRP A 15 -8.18 -8.47 -11.63
C TRP A 15 -7.15 -8.58 -12.74
N ASP A 16 -6.18 -7.67 -12.80
CA ASP A 16 -5.15 -7.69 -13.83
C ASP A 16 -4.24 -8.91 -13.64
N ARG A 17 -3.84 -9.17 -12.39
CA ARG A 17 -3.09 -10.38 -12.06
C ARG A 17 -3.93 -11.64 -12.28
N GLY A 18 -5.23 -11.58 -12.01
CA GLY A 18 -6.18 -12.65 -12.30
C GLY A 18 -6.25 -12.99 -13.79
N ALA A 19 -6.44 -11.98 -14.65
CA ALA A 19 -6.49 -12.13 -16.09
C ALA A 19 -5.18 -12.69 -16.67
N GLN A 20 -4.03 -12.26 -16.12
CA GLN A 20 -2.74 -12.84 -16.46
C GLN A 20 -2.70 -14.34 -16.14
N LEU A 21 -3.09 -14.74 -14.93
CA LEU A 21 -3.12 -16.16 -14.54
C LEU A 21 -4.06 -16.98 -15.43
N GLU A 22 -5.22 -16.44 -15.80
CA GLU A 22 -6.14 -17.10 -16.73
C GLU A 22 -5.53 -17.28 -18.13
N SER A 23 -4.77 -16.30 -18.61
CA SER A 23 -4.03 -16.41 -19.87
C SER A 23 -2.94 -17.50 -19.84
N GLU A 24 -2.41 -17.79 -18.64
CA GLU A 24 -1.48 -18.87 -18.35
C GLU A 24 -2.17 -20.22 -18.07
N GLY A 25 -3.51 -20.28 -18.23
CA GLY A 25 -4.31 -21.50 -18.04
C GLY A 25 -4.64 -21.83 -16.59
N ILE A 26 -4.39 -20.91 -15.65
CA ILE A 26 -4.71 -21.06 -14.23
C ILE A 26 -6.08 -20.45 -13.96
N ARG A 27 -6.99 -21.21 -13.34
CA ARG A 27 -8.32 -20.68 -12.99
C ARG A 27 -8.19 -19.62 -11.91
N PHE A 28 -8.78 -18.45 -12.13
CA PHE A 28 -8.83 -17.38 -11.14
C PHE A 28 -10.27 -17.16 -10.66
N ALA A 29 -10.42 -16.86 -9.37
CA ALA A 29 -11.68 -16.46 -8.79
C ALA A 29 -11.48 -15.17 -7.96
N PRO A 30 -12.18 -14.07 -8.32
CA PRO A 30 -12.12 -12.82 -7.57
C PRO A 30 -12.95 -12.96 -6.29
N VAL A 31 -12.29 -13.25 -5.17
CA VAL A 31 -12.95 -13.54 -3.89
C VAL A 31 -12.26 -12.76 -2.77
N ASP A 32 -13.05 -12.03 -1.98
CA ASP A 32 -12.59 -11.43 -0.74
C ASP A 32 -12.79 -12.41 0.42
N LEU A 33 -11.84 -12.44 1.37
CA LEU A 33 -11.89 -13.35 2.52
C LEU A 33 -13.08 -13.08 3.47
N SER A 34 -13.81 -11.98 3.30
CA SER A 34 -15.05 -11.70 4.02
C SER A 34 -16.30 -12.34 3.41
N ASP A 35 -16.23 -12.84 2.17
CA ASP A 35 -17.36 -13.45 1.45
C ASP A 35 -17.42 -14.96 1.70
N GLN A 36 -18.08 -15.37 2.78
CA GLN A 36 -18.16 -16.77 3.19
C GLN A 36 -18.76 -17.69 2.10
N PRO A 37 -19.91 -17.37 1.45
CA PRO A 37 -20.42 -18.17 0.36
C PRO A 37 -19.44 -18.35 -0.81
N ALA A 38 -18.72 -17.30 -1.19
CA ALA A 38 -17.74 -17.38 -2.27
C ALA A 38 -16.52 -18.24 -1.88
N LEU A 39 -16.04 -18.15 -0.63
CA LEU A 39 -14.98 -19.01 -0.11
C LEU A 39 -15.38 -20.48 -0.11
N GLU A 40 -16.59 -20.79 0.35
CA GLU A 40 -17.14 -22.14 0.31
C GLU A 40 -17.24 -22.68 -1.12
N ALA A 41 -17.66 -21.84 -2.06
CA ALA A 41 -17.74 -22.20 -3.47
C ALA A 41 -16.35 -22.50 -4.05
N ALA A 42 -15.33 -21.73 -3.66
CA ALA A 42 -13.95 -21.86 -4.09
C ALA A 42 -13.23 -23.08 -3.48
N CYS A 43 -13.61 -23.50 -2.27
CA CYS A 43 -13.03 -24.67 -1.61
C CYS A 43 -13.57 -26.02 -2.13
N ARG A 44 -14.56 -26.02 -3.03
CA ARG A 44 -15.10 -27.26 -3.62
C ARG A 44 -14.03 -28.00 -4.41
N ASP A 45 -13.92 -29.31 -4.17
CA ASP A 45 -12.97 -30.22 -4.82
C ASP A 45 -11.48 -29.84 -4.62
N VAL A 46 -11.18 -28.99 -3.62
CA VAL A 46 -9.82 -28.59 -3.26
C VAL A 46 -9.27 -29.54 -2.19
N LYS A 47 -8.06 -30.06 -2.42
CA LYS A 47 -7.38 -30.96 -1.46
C LYS A 47 -6.44 -30.21 -0.52
N THR A 48 -5.79 -29.18 -1.03
CA THR A 48 -4.77 -28.40 -0.31
C THR A 48 -5.00 -26.93 -0.58
N ILE A 49 -4.97 -26.12 0.48
CA ILE A 49 -4.98 -24.67 0.40
C ILE A 49 -3.59 -24.15 0.77
N VAL A 50 -3.10 -23.18 0.00
CA VAL A 50 -1.94 -22.36 0.38
C VAL A 50 -2.41 -20.93 0.59
N HIS A 51 -2.50 -20.53 1.85
CA HIS A 51 -3.03 -19.22 2.25
C HIS A 51 -1.91 -18.19 2.36
N CYS A 52 -1.72 -17.43 1.27
CA CYS A 52 -0.75 -16.33 1.18
C CYS A 52 -1.37 -14.94 1.44
N ALA A 53 -2.70 -14.84 1.55
CA ALA A 53 -3.36 -13.55 1.63
C ALA A 53 -3.20 -12.91 3.01
N ALA A 54 -2.68 -11.67 3.04
CA ALA A 54 -2.52 -10.89 4.25
C ALA A 54 -2.46 -9.39 3.94
N LEU A 55 -2.93 -8.57 4.88
CA LEU A 55 -2.54 -7.17 4.99
C LEU A 55 -1.15 -7.10 5.64
N SER A 56 -0.12 -6.88 4.83
CA SER A 56 1.30 -6.90 5.22
C SER A 56 1.96 -5.52 5.30
N THR A 57 1.20 -4.44 5.11
CA THR A 57 1.73 -3.07 5.19
C THR A 57 2.29 -2.81 6.59
N ALA A 58 3.23 -1.87 6.72
CA ALA A 58 3.79 -1.50 8.03
C ALA A 58 2.89 -0.50 8.80
N TRP A 59 1.79 -0.06 8.20
CA TRP A 59 0.87 0.89 8.81
C TRP A 59 -0.57 0.72 8.31
N ALA A 60 -1.42 0.19 9.18
CA ALA A 60 -2.86 0.15 9.04
C ALA A 60 -3.51 0.20 10.43
N SER A 61 -4.84 0.33 10.48
CA SER A 61 -5.56 0.27 11.75
C SER A 61 -5.55 -1.15 12.31
N HIS A 62 -5.61 -1.27 13.64
CA HIS A 62 -5.74 -2.58 14.30
C HIS A 62 -6.96 -3.35 13.78
N ALA A 63 -8.10 -2.68 13.60
CA ALA A 63 -9.31 -3.28 13.04
C ALA A 63 -9.10 -3.82 11.62
N SER A 64 -8.32 -3.13 10.78
CA SER A 64 -7.99 -3.58 9.42
C SER A 64 -7.13 -4.85 9.44
N TYR A 65 -6.09 -4.90 10.28
CA TYR A 65 -5.28 -6.12 10.43
C TYR A 65 -6.11 -7.27 11.00
N HIS A 66 -6.94 -7.00 11.99
CA HIS A 66 -7.81 -8.02 12.58
C HIS A 66 -8.80 -8.57 11.55
N ALA A 67 -9.51 -7.70 10.82
CA ALA A 67 -10.47 -8.11 9.81
C ALA A 67 -9.82 -8.95 8.69
N VAL A 68 -8.68 -8.51 8.15
CA VAL A 68 -8.05 -9.22 7.02
C VAL A 68 -7.28 -10.46 7.47
N ASN A 69 -6.38 -10.32 8.45
CA ASN A 69 -5.44 -11.39 8.78
C ASN A 69 -6.03 -12.41 9.75
N VAL A 70 -6.89 -11.99 10.69
CA VAL A 70 -7.46 -12.88 11.71
C VAL A 70 -8.80 -13.42 11.24
N VAL A 71 -9.78 -12.54 11.02
CA VAL A 71 -11.13 -12.93 10.60
C VAL A 71 -11.11 -13.57 9.21
N GLY A 72 -10.40 -12.98 8.25
CA GLY A 72 -10.28 -13.59 6.91
C GLY A 72 -9.63 -14.97 6.91
N THR A 73 -8.68 -15.23 7.82
CA THR A 73 -8.11 -16.58 7.99
C THR A 73 -9.11 -17.53 8.63
N ALA A 74 -9.85 -17.09 9.66
CA ALA A 74 -10.90 -17.89 10.28
C ALA A 74 -11.98 -18.31 9.26
N ASN A 75 -12.46 -17.36 8.44
CA ASN A 75 -13.46 -17.61 7.40
C ASN A 75 -12.98 -18.67 6.40
N LEU A 76 -11.73 -18.59 5.95
CA LEU A 76 -11.16 -19.55 5.02
C LEU A 76 -10.95 -20.93 5.67
N LEU A 77 -10.52 -20.99 6.95
CA LEU A 77 -10.46 -22.25 7.70
C LEU A 77 -11.85 -22.91 7.80
N ASP A 78 -12.88 -22.13 8.13
CA ASP A 78 -14.26 -22.62 8.22
C ASP A 78 -14.78 -23.14 6.87
N ALA A 79 -14.53 -22.40 5.78
CA ALA A 79 -14.89 -22.83 4.43
C ALA A 79 -14.14 -24.09 3.99
N ALA A 80 -12.85 -24.17 4.31
CA ALA A 80 -11.99 -25.31 4.00
C ALA A 80 -12.48 -26.58 4.72
N ARG A 81 -12.77 -26.47 6.02
CA ARG A 81 -13.35 -27.53 6.84
C ARG A 81 -14.69 -27.99 6.29
N ALA A 82 -15.60 -27.06 5.98
CA ALA A 82 -16.93 -27.35 5.45
C ALA A 82 -16.90 -28.10 4.10
N LYS A 83 -15.82 -27.99 3.31
CA LYS A 83 -15.65 -28.70 2.03
C LYS A 83 -14.66 -29.87 2.10
N GLY A 84 -14.17 -30.22 3.29
CA GLY A 84 -13.29 -31.38 3.50
C GLY A 84 -11.91 -31.22 2.87
N VAL A 85 -11.36 -29.99 2.87
CA VAL A 85 -9.96 -29.75 2.51
C VAL A 85 -9.07 -30.56 3.45
N ARG A 86 -8.07 -31.25 2.91
CA ARG A 86 -7.21 -32.14 3.72
C ARG A 86 -6.07 -31.39 4.39
N ARG A 87 -5.45 -30.45 3.67
CA ARG A 87 -4.25 -29.75 4.12
C ARG A 87 -4.38 -28.23 3.98
N PHE A 88 -3.97 -27.52 5.01
CA PHE A 88 -3.97 -26.06 5.06
C PHE A 88 -2.56 -25.53 5.33
N VAL A 89 -1.90 -25.01 4.30
CA VAL A 89 -0.58 -24.40 4.42
C VAL A 89 -0.75 -22.89 4.60
N TYR A 90 -0.39 -22.38 5.77
CA TYR A 90 -0.48 -20.97 6.11
C TYR A 90 0.87 -20.28 5.98
N VAL A 91 0.97 -19.30 5.07
CA VAL A 91 2.18 -18.48 4.93
C VAL A 91 2.16 -17.38 5.97
N SER A 92 2.98 -17.54 7.01
CA SER A 92 3.15 -16.59 8.09
C SER A 92 4.45 -15.79 7.92
N THR A 93 5.06 -15.34 9.02
CA THR A 93 6.25 -14.51 9.02
C THR A 93 7.02 -14.64 10.34
N PRO A 94 8.35 -14.55 10.33
CA PRO A 94 9.14 -14.43 11.56
C PRO A 94 8.83 -13.18 12.39
N ALA A 95 8.10 -12.20 11.82
CA ALA A 95 7.64 -11.03 12.57
C ALA A 95 6.74 -11.39 13.77
N VAL A 96 6.17 -12.59 13.81
CA VAL A 96 5.44 -13.10 14.99
C VAL A 96 6.37 -13.28 16.20
N LEU A 97 7.66 -13.56 15.97
CA LEU A 97 8.69 -13.76 17.01
C LEU A 97 9.55 -12.50 17.27
N SER A 98 9.35 -11.43 16.51
CA SER A 98 10.20 -10.24 16.57
C SER A 98 10.08 -9.48 17.89
N ARG A 99 11.23 -9.09 18.43
CA ARG A 99 11.42 -8.27 19.64
C ARG A 99 12.29 -7.06 19.29
N PHE A 100 12.27 -6.00 20.11
CA PHE A 100 13.15 -4.82 19.93
C PHE A 100 14.59 -5.08 20.43
N GLN A 101 15.18 -6.20 20.00
CA GLN A 101 16.53 -6.62 20.35
C GLN A 101 17.10 -7.54 19.26
N ASP A 102 18.43 -7.69 19.24
CA ASP A 102 19.08 -8.63 18.34
C ASP A 102 18.69 -10.09 18.69
N GLN A 103 18.38 -10.88 17.69
CA GLN A 103 17.94 -12.28 17.76
C GLN A 103 18.71 -13.11 16.74
N PHE A 104 19.21 -14.28 17.14
CA PHE A 104 20.00 -15.14 16.25
C PHE A 104 19.55 -16.59 16.39
N GLY A 105 19.44 -17.30 15.27
CA GLY A 105 19.10 -18.72 15.24
C GLY A 105 17.75 -19.03 15.89
N LEU A 106 16.72 -18.22 15.62
CA LEU A 106 15.39 -18.47 16.17
C LEU A 106 14.84 -19.79 15.65
N THR A 107 14.49 -20.68 16.57
CA THR A 107 13.85 -21.97 16.27
C THR A 107 12.34 -21.82 16.22
N GLU A 108 11.63 -22.78 15.63
CA GLU A 108 10.17 -22.76 15.53
C GLU A 108 9.47 -22.88 16.89
N ASN A 109 10.20 -23.37 17.92
CA ASN A 109 9.70 -23.58 19.28
C ASN A 109 9.84 -22.32 20.17
N GLU A 110 10.36 -21.22 19.63
CA GLU A 110 10.45 -19.96 20.37
C GLU A 110 9.05 -19.49 20.81
N PRO A 111 8.90 -19.06 22.08
CA PRO A 111 7.62 -18.56 22.55
C PRO A 111 7.28 -17.24 21.86
N LEU A 112 5.99 -17.05 21.56
CA LEU A 112 5.49 -15.76 21.09
C LEU A 112 5.79 -14.67 22.13
N PRO A 113 6.25 -13.49 21.71
CA PRO A 113 6.53 -12.39 22.63
C PRO A 113 5.23 -11.82 23.20
N LEU A 114 5.26 -11.39 24.47
CA LEU A 114 4.12 -10.71 25.10
C LEU A 114 3.78 -9.38 24.41
N VAL A 115 4.79 -8.72 23.83
CA VAL A 115 4.65 -7.45 23.12
C VAL A 115 5.30 -7.59 21.75
N HIS A 116 4.50 -7.55 20.70
CA HIS A 116 4.98 -7.57 19.33
C HIS A 116 5.55 -6.22 18.89
N THR A 117 6.51 -6.25 17.96
CA THR A 117 7.09 -5.03 17.37
C THR A 117 6.17 -4.31 16.38
N SER A 118 5.09 -4.96 15.94
CA SER A 118 4.08 -4.41 15.03
C SER A 118 2.71 -5.06 15.20
N GLU A 119 1.65 -4.34 14.80
CA GLU A 119 0.29 -4.89 14.68
C GLU A 119 0.21 -6.00 13.62
N TYR A 120 1.01 -5.90 12.55
CA TYR A 120 1.12 -6.95 11.53
C TYR A 120 1.58 -8.28 12.16
N GLY A 121 2.73 -8.26 12.86
CA GLY A 121 3.25 -9.45 13.56
C GLY A 121 2.27 -10.01 14.59
N ALA A 122 1.61 -9.14 15.36
CA ALA A 122 0.57 -9.55 16.31
C ALA A 122 -0.65 -10.19 15.63
N SER A 123 -1.11 -9.66 14.50
CA SER A 123 -2.25 -10.21 13.76
C SER A 123 -1.93 -11.55 13.12
N LYS A 124 -0.71 -11.74 12.58
CA LYS A 124 -0.26 -13.01 12.03
C LYS A 124 -0.10 -14.06 13.13
N ALA A 125 0.41 -13.68 14.31
CA ALA A 125 0.51 -14.57 15.47
C ALA A 125 -0.87 -15.07 15.95
N ARG A 126 -1.88 -14.18 15.99
CA ARG A 126 -3.27 -14.57 16.31
C ARG A 126 -3.85 -15.53 15.26
N ALA A 127 -3.56 -15.29 13.99
CA ALA A 127 -3.99 -16.18 12.92
C ALA A 127 -3.28 -17.54 12.97
N GLU A 128 -1.99 -17.59 13.34
CA GLU A 128 -1.28 -18.86 13.60
C GLU A 128 -1.98 -19.67 14.71
N GLN A 129 -2.42 -19.02 15.79
CA GLN A 129 -3.16 -19.70 16.86
C GLN A 129 -4.46 -20.34 16.35
N LEU A 130 -5.18 -19.69 15.43
CA LEU A 130 -6.39 -20.26 14.81
C LEU A 130 -6.05 -21.48 13.94
N VAL A 131 -4.97 -21.37 13.14
CA VAL A 131 -4.52 -22.46 12.26
C VAL A 131 -4.05 -23.66 13.08
N THR A 132 -3.25 -23.45 14.13
CA THR A 132 -2.74 -24.52 15.00
C THR A 132 -3.84 -25.17 15.84
N ALA A 133 -4.91 -24.44 16.15
CA ALA A 133 -6.05 -24.98 16.90
C ALA A 133 -7.00 -25.83 16.03
N ASP A 134 -6.81 -25.88 14.72
CA ASP A 134 -7.62 -26.72 13.84
C ASP A 134 -7.15 -28.18 13.93
N GLU A 135 -8.03 -29.06 14.43
CA GLU A 135 -7.77 -30.49 14.59
C GLU A 135 -8.39 -31.34 13.45
N GLU A 136 -9.15 -30.73 12.54
CA GLU A 136 -9.87 -31.43 11.46
C GLU A 136 -9.04 -31.51 10.18
N MET A 137 -8.15 -30.53 9.96
CA MET A 137 -7.25 -30.46 8.81
C MET A 137 -5.79 -30.64 9.24
N GLU A 138 -4.97 -31.17 8.33
CA GLU A 138 -3.52 -31.12 8.50
C GLU A 138 -3.03 -29.70 8.24
N THR A 139 -2.65 -28.97 9.29
CA THR A 139 -2.22 -27.57 9.18
C THR A 139 -0.71 -27.45 9.25
N VAL A 140 -0.14 -26.59 8.39
CA VAL A 140 1.30 -26.32 8.36
C VAL A 140 1.53 -24.82 8.24
N ILE A 141 2.35 -24.27 9.12
CA ILE A 141 2.74 -22.85 9.12
C ILE A 141 4.14 -22.72 8.54
N VAL A 142 4.28 -21.88 7.52
CA VAL A 142 5.58 -21.59 6.90
C VAL A 142 5.93 -20.13 7.18
N ARG A 143 7.09 -19.87 7.79
CA ARG A 143 7.55 -18.51 8.16
C ARG A 143 8.77 -18.12 7.30
N PRO A 144 8.56 -17.65 6.06
CA PRO A 144 9.65 -17.16 5.22
C PRO A 144 10.20 -15.81 5.73
N LYS A 145 11.52 -15.67 5.73
CA LYS A 145 12.22 -14.46 6.17
C LYS A 145 12.52 -13.54 5.00
N ALA A 146 12.02 -12.30 5.08
CA ALA A 146 12.39 -11.19 4.18
C ALA A 146 12.45 -11.60 2.70
N ILE A 147 11.28 -11.99 2.17
CA ILE A 147 11.13 -12.43 0.79
C ILE A 147 11.54 -11.30 -0.16
N TYR A 148 12.38 -11.62 -1.15
CA TYR A 148 12.79 -10.70 -2.20
C TYR A 148 12.89 -11.43 -3.55
N GLY A 149 13.00 -10.68 -4.64
CA GLY A 149 13.04 -11.19 -6.01
C GLY A 149 12.05 -10.48 -6.93
N PRO A 150 11.88 -10.96 -8.16
CA PRO A 150 10.92 -10.39 -9.10
C PRO A 150 9.51 -10.33 -8.52
N GLY A 151 8.85 -9.17 -8.67
CA GLY A 151 7.51 -8.92 -8.12
C GLY A 151 7.49 -8.53 -6.63
N ASP A 152 8.63 -8.40 -5.95
CA ASP A 152 8.68 -7.74 -4.65
C ASP A 152 8.17 -6.29 -4.79
N THR A 153 7.27 -5.88 -3.90
CA THR A 153 6.74 -4.51 -3.81
C THR A 153 6.95 -3.90 -2.42
N ALA A 154 7.48 -4.68 -1.48
CA ALA A 154 7.38 -4.43 -0.06
C ALA A 154 8.74 -4.28 0.64
N LEU A 155 9.82 -4.88 0.13
CA LEU A 155 11.13 -4.85 0.78
C LEU A 155 12.16 -4.02 0.00
N LEU A 156 12.79 -4.60 -1.03
CA LEU A 156 13.93 -3.98 -1.71
C LEU A 156 13.55 -2.73 -2.51
N PRO A 157 12.45 -2.68 -3.29
CA PRO A 157 12.07 -1.47 -4.01
C PRO A 157 11.77 -0.29 -3.09
N ARG A 158 11.26 -0.55 -1.89
CA ARG A 158 11.03 0.51 -0.89
C ARG A 158 12.33 1.08 -0.34
N ILE A 159 13.37 0.25 -0.22
CA ILE A 159 14.71 0.68 0.19
C ILE A 159 15.34 1.51 -0.93
N VAL A 160 15.26 1.05 -2.18
CA VAL A 160 15.74 1.78 -3.36
C VAL A 160 15.08 3.16 -3.44
N ARG A 161 13.74 3.22 -3.40
CA ARG A 161 13.00 4.49 -3.40
C ARG A 161 13.38 5.42 -2.25
N ALA A 162 13.65 4.86 -1.05
CA ALA A 162 14.09 5.67 0.08
C ALA A 162 15.52 6.22 -0.13
N ALA A 163 16.39 5.48 -0.82
CA ALA A 163 17.74 5.92 -1.18
C ALA A 163 17.70 7.03 -2.25
N GLU A 164 16.94 6.83 -3.34
CA GLU A 164 16.73 7.83 -4.41
C GLU A 164 16.24 9.18 -3.84
N GLN A 165 15.39 9.12 -2.82
CA GLN A 165 14.84 10.31 -2.17
C GLN A 165 15.77 10.93 -1.11
N GLY A 166 16.98 10.38 -0.91
CA GLY A 166 17.92 10.83 0.12
C GLY A 166 17.42 10.62 1.56
N ARG A 167 16.45 9.71 1.75
CA ARG A 167 15.78 9.41 3.04
C ARG A 167 16.32 8.18 3.73
N LEU A 168 17.15 7.37 3.07
CA LEU A 168 17.80 6.22 3.68
C LEU A 168 18.88 6.69 4.67
N SER A 169 18.95 6.08 5.85
CA SER A 169 19.99 6.35 6.85
C SER A 169 20.37 5.06 7.56
N VAL A 170 21.67 4.83 7.74
CA VAL A 170 22.19 3.67 8.44
C VAL A 170 21.79 3.74 9.91
N LEU A 171 21.08 2.73 10.41
CA LEU A 171 20.60 2.70 11.79
C LEU A 171 21.61 2.03 12.72
N GLY A 172 21.95 2.70 13.82
CA GLY A 172 22.86 2.20 14.84
C GLY A 172 24.28 1.97 14.32
N SER A 173 24.81 0.76 14.54
CA SER A 173 26.19 0.42 14.15
C SER A 173 26.32 0.12 12.65
N GLY A 174 25.21 -0.18 11.96
CA GLY A 174 25.21 -0.69 10.58
C GLY A 174 25.65 -2.16 10.47
N LYS A 175 25.82 -2.87 11.59
CA LYS A 175 26.27 -4.27 11.64
C LYS A 175 25.11 -5.27 11.76
N THR A 176 23.92 -4.88 11.32
CA THR A 176 22.71 -5.72 11.37
C THR A 176 22.87 -6.92 10.46
N VAL A 177 22.59 -8.11 10.99
CA VAL A 177 22.64 -9.39 10.27
C VAL A 177 21.24 -9.96 10.18
N THR A 178 20.82 -10.37 8.98
CA THR A 178 19.50 -10.94 8.77
C THR A 178 19.51 -11.92 7.61
N ASP A 179 18.54 -12.83 7.55
CA ASP A 179 18.38 -13.67 6.36
C ASP A 179 17.54 -12.92 5.32
N LEU A 180 17.86 -13.18 4.05
CA LEU A 180 17.03 -12.84 2.90
C LEU A 180 16.68 -14.14 2.19
N THR A 181 15.45 -14.25 1.70
CA THR A 181 14.99 -15.47 1.02
C THR A 181 14.47 -15.11 -0.36
N HIS A 182 15.05 -15.69 -1.40
CA HIS A 182 14.56 -15.44 -2.75
C HIS A 182 13.16 -16.06 -2.92
N VAL A 183 12.27 -15.42 -3.68
CA VAL A 183 10.88 -15.87 -3.85
C VAL A 183 10.78 -17.30 -4.37
N GLU A 184 11.68 -17.70 -5.27
CA GLU A 184 11.75 -19.07 -5.81
C GLU A 184 12.06 -20.10 -4.71
N ASP A 185 12.96 -19.81 -3.77
CA ASP A 185 13.24 -20.72 -2.66
C ASP A 185 12.02 -20.87 -1.73
N VAL A 186 11.24 -19.80 -1.56
CA VAL A 186 9.98 -19.86 -0.80
C VAL A 186 8.96 -20.74 -1.52
N VAL A 187 8.85 -20.63 -2.85
CA VAL A 187 7.97 -21.46 -3.66
C VAL A 187 8.39 -22.92 -3.60
N ASP A 188 9.68 -23.22 -3.71
CA ASP A 188 10.24 -24.57 -3.57
C ASP A 188 9.89 -25.15 -2.19
N ALA A 189 10.09 -24.39 -1.10
CA ALA A 189 9.71 -24.80 0.24
C ALA A 189 8.21 -25.11 0.37
N LEU A 190 7.34 -24.29 -0.22
CA LEU A 190 5.90 -24.52 -0.21
C LEU A 190 5.52 -25.79 -0.98
N CYS A 191 6.12 -26.03 -2.15
CA CYS A 191 5.92 -27.27 -2.90
C CYS A 191 6.36 -28.50 -2.09
N LEU A 192 7.53 -28.43 -1.42
CA LEU A 192 8.00 -29.51 -0.54
C LEU A 192 7.01 -29.79 0.61
N VAL A 193 6.47 -28.76 1.26
CA VAL A 193 5.44 -28.91 2.31
C VAL A 193 4.16 -29.54 1.75
N ILE A 194 3.73 -29.15 0.55
CA ILE A 194 2.51 -29.67 -0.09
C ILE A 194 2.65 -31.16 -0.44
N ASP A 195 3.85 -31.62 -0.79
CA ASP A 195 4.07 -33.01 -1.20
C ASP A 195 4.49 -33.91 -0.03
N HIS A 196 4.95 -33.33 1.08
CA HIS A 196 5.42 -34.10 2.23
C HIS A 196 4.27 -34.90 2.88
N PRO A 197 4.43 -36.19 3.20
CA PRO A 197 3.34 -37.02 3.71
C PRO A 197 2.92 -36.71 5.15
N SER A 198 3.83 -36.17 5.96
CA SER A 198 3.62 -35.85 7.38
C SER A 198 4.50 -34.68 7.83
N PRO A 199 4.32 -33.47 7.28
CA PRO A 199 5.06 -32.27 7.68
C PRO A 199 4.85 -31.95 9.17
N SER A 200 5.85 -31.35 9.80
CA SER A 200 5.71 -30.70 11.10
C SER A 200 4.83 -29.46 11.01
N ASP A 201 4.26 -29.05 12.15
CA ASP A 201 3.30 -27.94 12.22
C ASP A 201 3.87 -26.59 11.79
N VAL A 202 5.19 -26.37 11.97
CA VAL A 202 5.84 -25.08 11.69
C VAL A 202 7.22 -25.29 11.07
N TYR A 203 7.52 -24.52 10.03
CA TYR A 203 8.83 -24.42 9.38
C TYR A 203 9.31 -22.98 9.24
N HIS A 204 10.57 -22.74 9.61
CA HIS A 204 11.30 -21.52 9.25
C HIS A 204 11.98 -21.69 7.89
N ILE A 205 11.75 -20.74 6.98
CA ILE A 205 12.36 -20.71 5.65
C ILE A 205 13.23 -19.46 5.53
N ALA A 206 14.50 -19.67 5.22
CA ALA A 206 15.50 -18.63 5.04
C ALA A 206 16.43 -19.02 3.88
N GLY A 207 17.08 -18.03 3.25
CA GLY A 207 18.08 -18.24 2.21
C GLY A 207 19.32 -19.02 2.69
N PRO A 208 20.34 -19.16 1.81
CA PRO A 208 21.48 -20.05 2.06
C PRO A 208 22.29 -19.62 3.30
N GLU A 209 22.52 -18.31 3.45
CA GLU A 209 23.27 -17.75 4.57
C GLU A 209 22.73 -16.39 5.04
N PRO A 210 22.93 -16.04 6.33
CA PRO A 210 22.63 -14.71 6.84
C PRO A 210 23.53 -13.64 6.22
N VAL A 211 22.95 -12.52 5.83
CA VAL A 211 23.67 -11.41 5.20
C VAL A 211 23.85 -10.23 6.15
N ARG A 212 24.87 -9.41 5.88
CA ARG A 212 24.99 -8.08 6.49
C ARG A 212 24.07 -7.12 5.76
N LEU A 213 22.91 -6.82 6.34
CA LEU A 213 21.84 -6.04 5.72
C LEU A 213 22.33 -4.77 5.01
N TRP A 214 23.11 -3.93 5.70
CA TRP A 214 23.58 -2.66 5.13
C TRP A 214 24.62 -2.85 4.02
N HIS A 215 25.38 -3.94 4.04
CA HIS A 215 26.29 -4.28 2.94
C HIS A 215 25.49 -4.68 1.70
N THR A 216 24.50 -5.57 1.85
CA THR A 216 23.61 -5.99 0.77
C THR A 216 22.81 -4.84 0.17
N ILE A 217 22.30 -3.92 1.01
CA ILE A 217 21.64 -2.69 0.54
C ILE A 217 22.63 -1.83 -0.26
N THR A 218 23.87 -1.69 0.22
CA THR A 218 24.90 -0.89 -0.46
C THR A 218 25.24 -1.48 -1.82
N GLU A 219 25.36 -2.79 -1.90
CA GLU A 219 25.62 -3.51 -3.14
C GLU A 219 24.48 -3.35 -4.15
N LEU A 220 23.24 -3.57 -3.74
CA LEU A 220 22.06 -3.37 -4.58
C LEU A 220 22.00 -1.94 -5.14
N LEU A 221 22.18 -0.93 -4.28
CA LEU A 221 22.18 0.48 -4.71
C LEU A 221 23.32 0.76 -5.69
N GLY A 222 24.51 0.18 -5.45
CA GLY A 222 25.65 0.29 -6.35
C GLY A 222 25.38 -0.31 -7.73
N ARG A 223 24.73 -1.48 -7.80
CA ARG A 223 24.32 -2.12 -9.07
C ARG A 223 23.31 -1.26 -9.85
N LEU A 224 22.46 -0.52 -9.16
CA LEU A 224 21.49 0.42 -9.74
C LEU A 224 22.06 1.81 -10.03
N GLY A 225 23.35 2.05 -9.76
CA GLY A 225 23.98 3.36 -9.97
C GLY A 225 23.57 4.44 -8.97
N HIS A 226 23.01 4.08 -7.82
CA HIS A 226 22.64 5.01 -6.77
C HIS A 226 23.73 5.17 -5.71
N GLU A 227 23.90 6.39 -5.21
CA GLU A 227 24.80 6.66 -4.10
C GLU A 227 24.29 6.07 -2.78
N THR A 228 25.23 5.62 -1.96
CA THR A 228 24.91 5.03 -0.66
C THR A 228 24.85 6.09 0.42
N SER A 229 23.88 5.95 1.33
CA SER A 229 23.74 6.91 2.42
C SER A 229 24.88 6.76 3.44
N THR A 230 25.63 7.84 3.63
CA THR A 230 26.63 7.96 4.70
C THR A 230 26.02 8.41 6.03
N ARG A 231 24.74 8.80 6.04
CA ARG A 231 24.04 9.33 7.21
C ARG A 231 23.78 8.20 8.21
N ARG A 232 24.07 8.48 9.48
CA ARG A 232 23.84 7.55 10.59
C ARG A 232 22.86 8.13 11.58
N LEU A 233 21.90 7.32 12.03
CA LEU A 233 20.99 7.65 13.11
C LEU A 233 21.19 6.68 14.26
N LYS A 234 21.36 7.20 15.49
CA LYS A 234 21.42 6.35 16.68
C LYS A 234 20.06 5.67 16.88
N THR A 235 20.07 4.42 17.36
CA THR A 235 18.83 3.64 17.58
C THR A 235 17.80 4.40 18.41
N THR A 236 18.23 5.08 19.48
CA THR A 236 17.33 5.85 20.35
C THR A 236 16.70 7.05 19.63
N GLN A 237 17.45 7.72 18.75
CA GLN A 237 16.94 8.83 17.94
C GLN A 237 15.94 8.31 16.91
N ALA A 238 16.28 7.23 16.21
CA ALA A 238 15.39 6.60 15.22
C ALA A 238 14.08 6.12 15.87
N MET A 239 14.15 5.47 17.03
CA MET A 239 12.97 5.01 17.77
C MET A 239 12.08 6.16 18.25
N ARG A 240 12.67 7.24 18.78
CA ARG A 240 11.92 8.44 19.19
C ARG A 240 11.26 9.12 18.00
N LEU A 241 11.98 9.31 16.90
CA LEU A 241 11.45 9.88 15.67
C LEU A 241 10.29 9.04 15.13
N ALA A 242 10.48 7.72 15.04
CA ALA A 242 9.45 6.80 14.59
C ALA A 242 8.20 6.86 15.47
N TYR A 243 8.36 6.81 16.80
CA TYR A 243 7.24 6.93 17.73
C TYR A 243 6.46 8.24 17.54
N SER A 244 7.17 9.37 17.45
CA SER A 244 6.54 10.67 17.24
C SER A 244 5.80 10.75 15.90
N LEU A 245 6.38 10.23 14.82
CA LEU A 245 5.73 10.19 13.51
C LEU A 245 4.48 9.31 13.52
N GLU A 246 4.55 8.14 14.16
CA GLU A 246 3.40 7.25 14.33
C GLU A 246 2.25 7.93 15.10
N VAL A 247 2.55 8.59 16.21
CA VAL A 247 1.55 9.34 17.00
C VAL A 247 0.97 10.48 16.17
N LEU A 248 1.81 11.26 15.50
CA LEU A 248 1.39 12.36 14.64
C LEU A 248 0.46 11.90 13.52
N TRP A 249 0.83 10.82 12.81
CA TRP A 249 0.00 10.24 11.75
C TRP A 249 -1.35 9.76 12.26
N ARG A 250 -1.42 9.15 13.45
CA ARG A 250 -2.69 8.71 14.05
C ARG A 250 -3.57 9.87 14.48
N VAL A 251 -2.99 10.86 15.15
CA VAL A 251 -3.73 12.01 15.70
C VAL A 251 -4.24 12.92 14.60
N LEU A 252 -3.39 13.23 13.61
CA LEU A 252 -3.77 14.10 12.49
C LEU A 252 -4.53 13.36 11.38
N ARG A 253 -4.52 12.01 11.41
CA ARG A 253 -5.14 11.12 10.43
C ARG A 253 -4.61 11.36 9.01
N PHE A 254 -3.30 11.53 8.89
CA PHE A 254 -2.67 11.63 7.57
C PHE A 254 -2.90 10.36 6.75
N LYS A 255 -3.18 10.54 5.46
CA LYS A 255 -3.29 9.42 4.52
C LYS A 255 -1.91 8.78 4.33
N GLY A 256 -1.89 7.46 4.16
CA GLY A 256 -0.66 6.69 3.90
C GLY A 256 0.17 6.37 5.15
N GLU A 257 1.31 5.74 4.91
CA GLU A 257 2.24 5.28 5.94
C GLU A 257 3.23 6.40 6.32
N PRO A 258 3.53 6.61 7.62
CA PRO A 258 4.59 7.54 8.03
C PRO A 258 5.95 7.13 7.45
N PRO A 259 6.84 8.08 7.13
CA PRO A 259 8.14 7.79 6.52
C PRO A 259 8.94 6.73 7.29
N LEU A 260 8.89 6.80 8.63
CA LEU A 260 9.56 5.87 9.54
C LEU A 260 8.59 5.38 10.62
N THR A 261 8.46 4.06 10.74
CA THR A 261 7.72 3.37 11.81
C THR A 261 8.70 2.68 12.75
N ARG A 262 8.27 2.37 13.97
CA ARG A 262 9.04 1.58 14.94
C ARG A 262 9.33 0.19 14.38
N TYR A 263 8.39 -0.36 13.60
CA TYR A 263 8.59 -1.62 12.89
C TYR A 263 9.72 -1.53 11.85
N LYS A 264 9.75 -0.47 11.02
CA LYS A 264 10.86 -0.21 10.08
C LYS A 264 12.19 -0.06 10.82
N VAL A 265 12.21 0.66 11.94
CA VAL A 265 13.42 0.75 12.77
C VAL A 265 13.83 -0.63 13.27
N ALA A 266 12.88 -1.46 13.71
CA ALA A 266 13.18 -2.78 14.22
C ALA A 266 13.84 -3.67 13.16
N ILE A 267 13.27 -3.75 11.95
CA ILE A 267 13.80 -4.60 10.87
C ILE A 267 15.15 -4.09 10.32
N LEU A 268 15.39 -2.78 10.31
CA LEU A 268 16.62 -2.19 9.76
C LEU A 268 17.76 -2.11 10.79
N ARG A 269 17.43 -2.18 12.08
CA ARG A 269 18.41 -2.06 13.17
C ARG A 269 18.73 -3.39 13.83
N TYR A 270 17.74 -4.18 14.21
CA TYR A 270 17.97 -5.37 15.01
C TYR A 270 18.25 -6.58 14.13
N SER A 271 19.28 -7.34 14.49
CA SER A 271 19.58 -8.59 13.80
C SER A 271 18.48 -9.61 14.06
N GLN A 272 18.12 -10.38 13.04
CA GLN A 272 17.20 -11.50 13.17
C GLN A 272 17.55 -12.57 12.15
N THR A 273 18.06 -13.70 12.63
CA THR A 273 18.31 -14.90 11.83
C THR A 273 17.51 -16.09 12.34
N LEU A 274 17.17 -17.02 11.44
CA LEU A 274 16.40 -18.23 11.75
C LEU A 274 17.27 -19.47 11.75
N ASP A 275 16.90 -20.45 12.57
CA ASP A 275 17.34 -21.83 12.41
C ASP A 275 16.41 -22.52 11.41
N THR A 276 16.94 -23.00 10.28
CA THR A 276 16.20 -23.74 9.24
C THR A 276 16.45 -25.25 9.26
N THR A 277 17.12 -25.76 10.29
CA THR A 277 17.53 -27.18 10.39
C THR A 277 16.35 -28.13 10.24
N ARG A 278 15.17 -27.76 10.76
CA ARG A 278 13.95 -28.57 10.63
C ARG A 278 13.51 -28.73 9.17
N ALA A 279 13.41 -27.61 8.43
CA ALA A 279 13.05 -27.62 7.01
C ALA A 279 14.06 -28.43 6.19
N ARG A 280 15.37 -28.24 6.44
CA ARG A 280 16.44 -29.00 5.77
C ARG A 280 16.33 -30.50 6.02
N ARG A 281 16.18 -30.91 7.27
CA ARG A 281 16.19 -32.33 7.68
C ARG A 281 14.92 -33.08 7.25
N GLU A 282 13.76 -32.45 7.41
CA GLU A 282 12.47 -33.13 7.21
C GLU A 282 11.95 -32.99 5.79
N LEU A 283 12.06 -31.78 5.21
CA LEU A 283 11.55 -31.52 3.86
C LEU A 283 12.60 -31.73 2.77
N GLY A 284 13.88 -31.85 3.13
CA GLY A 284 14.98 -31.78 2.17
C GLY A 284 15.12 -30.39 1.54
N PHE A 285 14.65 -29.34 2.23
CA PHE A 285 14.70 -27.98 1.73
C PHE A 285 16.15 -27.49 1.64
N GLU A 286 16.57 -27.08 0.45
CA GLU A 286 17.87 -26.43 0.22
C GLU A 286 17.63 -25.16 -0.62
N PRO A 287 17.98 -23.97 -0.11
CA PRO A 287 17.96 -22.74 -0.90
C PRO A 287 18.91 -22.88 -2.10
N ARG A 288 18.40 -22.57 -3.29
CA ARG A 288 19.14 -22.74 -4.55
C ARG A 288 19.67 -21.43 -5.10
N VAL A 289 19.01 -20.31 -4.77
CA VAL A 289 19.38 -18.99 -5.27
C VAL A 289 20.37 -18.33 -4.31
N SER A 290 21.57 -18.03 -4.80
CA SER A 290 22.54 -17.23 -4.05
C SER A 290 22.05 -15.79 -3.86
N ILE A 291 22.63 -15.07 -2.90
CA ILE A 291 22.24 -13.68 -2.66
C ILE A 291 22.59 -12.82 -3.87
N GLU A 292 23.75 -13.04 -4.47
CA GLU A 292 24.23 -12.30 -5.63
C GLU A 292 23.32 -12.51 -6.85
N GLU A 293 22.97 -13.76 -7.16
CA GLU A 293 22.03 -14.09 -8.26
C GLU A 293 20.66 -13.47 -8.00
N GLY A 294 20.15 -13.57 -6.78
CA GLY A 294 18.87 -12.97 -6.43
C GLY A 294 18.87 -11.44 -6.50
N LEU A 295 19.99 -10.77 -6.20
CA LEU A 295 20.09 -9.33 -6.39
C LEU A 295 20.10 -8.95 -7.87
N ASP A 296 20.74 -9.76 -8.72
CA ASP A 296 20.73 -9.53 -10.18
C ASP A 296 19.31 -9.63 -10.75
N THR A 297 18.51 -10.62 -10.36
CA THR A 297 17.11 -10.73 -10.82
C THR A 297 16.27 -9.53 -10.39
N VAL A 298 16.53 -8.97 -9.20
CA VAL A 298 15.87 -7.74 -8.74
C VAL A 298 16.29 -6.54 -9.59
N VAL A 299 17.59 -6.38 -9.85
CA VAL A 299 18.12 -5.30 -10.69
C VAL A 299 17.51 -5.36 -12.09
N GLU A 300 17.47 -6.54 -12.70
CA GLU A 300 16.83 -6.76 -13.99
C GLU A 300 15.35 -6.38 -13.96
N SER A 301 14.59 -6.84 -12.95
CA SER A 301 13.17 -6.52 -12.83
C SER A 301 12.91 -5.02 -12.69
N LEU A 302 13.70 -4.31 -11.88
CA LEU A 302 13.57 -2.86 -11.68
C LEU A 302 14.04 -2.05 -12.89
N SER A 303 14.95 -2.59 -13.68
CA SER A 303 15.43 -1.96 -14.91
C SER A 303 14.42 -2.10 -16.06
N CYS A 304 13.73 -3.24 -16.13
CA CYS A 304 12.64 -3.48 -17.08
C CYS A 304 11.37 -2.69 -16.74
N ASP A 305 11.16 -2.31 -15.49
CA ASP A 305 10.05 -1.45 -15.04
C ASP A 305 10.29 0.06 -15.31
N GLN A 306 11.44 0.45 -15.90
CA GLN A 306 11.55 1.75 -16.60
C GLN A 306 10.57 1.74 -17.77
N PRO A 307 9.81 2.82 -18.05
CA PRO A 307 8.71 2.77 -19.00
C PRO A 307 9.20 2.37 -20.39
N VAL A 308 8.96 1.10 -20.74
CA VAL A 308 9.07 0.60 -22.10
C VAL A 308 7.89 1.22 -22.86
N GLU A 309 8.22 2.07 -23.82
CA GLU A 309 7.31 2.52 -24.87
C GLU A 309 6.53 1.33 -25.46
N SER A 310 5.21 1.42 -25.37
CA SER A 310 4.23 0.73 -26.20
C SER A 310 4.40 -0.79 -26.41
N LEU A 311 3.57 -1.58 -25.72
CA LEU A 311 3.21 -2.91 -26.21
C LEU A 311 1.68 -3.04 -26.35
N SER A 312 1.30 -2.97 -27.62
CA SER A 312 0.18 -3.61 -28.32
C SER A 312 -1.12 -3.93 -27.57
N ALA A 313 -2.17 -3.28 -28.07
CA ALA A 313 -3.59 -3.57 -27.97
C ALA A 313 -4.00 -5.06 -27.96
N GLN A 314 -4.88 -5.39 -27.01
CA GLN A 314 -5.98 -6.35 -27.16
C GLN A 314 -7.32 -5.58 -27.18
N PRO A 315 -8.41 -6.12 -27.76
CA PRO A 315 -9.53 -5.30 -28.22
C PRO A 315 -10.37 -4.80 -27.05
N ALA A 316 -10.14 -3.56 -26.65
CA ALA A 316 -10.96 -2.86 -25.68
C ALA A 316 -12.29 -2.41 -26.30
N LYS A 317 -13.35 -2.52 -25.51
CA LYS A 317 -14.63 -1.82 -25.71
C LYS A 317 -14.35 -0.37 -26.14
N GLN A 318 -15.16 0.17 -27.04
CA GLN A 318 -15.06 1.50 -27.61
C GLN A 318 -14.99 2.59 -26.52
N ARG A 319 -13.80 2.88 -26.00
CA ARG A 319 -13.54 3.89 -24.96
C ARG A 319 -13.35 5.25 -25.63
N THR A 320 -14.10 6.24 -25.17
CA THR A 320 -13.97 7.64 -25.58
C THR A 320 -12.60 8.18 -25.16
N ARG A 321 -11.82 8.71 -26.11
CA ARG A 321 -10.52 9.34 -25.79
C ARG A 321 -10.76 10.74 -25.23
N VAL A 322 -10.19 11.03 -24.06
CA VAL A 322 -10.15 12.37 -23.46
C VAL A 322 -8.71 12.88 -23.42
N THR A 323 -8.53 14.19 -23.41
CA THR A 323 -7.22 14.83 -23.19
C THR A 323 -7.19 15.44 -21.79
N VAL A 324 -6.08 15.22 -21.06
CA VAL A 324 -5.87 15.75 -19.71
C VAL A 324 -4.69 16.71 -19.75
N ASP A 325 -4.90 17.94 -19.29
CA ASP A 325 -3.85 18.94 -19.00
C ASP A 325 -3.90 19.31 -17.51
N PHE A 326 -2.84 19.93 -17.00
CA PHE A 326 -2.76 20.36 -15.61
C PHE A 326 -2.37 21.84 -15.51
N ALA A 327 -3.05 22.58 -14.63
CA ALA A 327 -2.70 23.98 -14.33
C ALA A 327 -2.27 24.13 -12.87
N ILE A 328 -1.32 25.03 -12.63
CA ILE A 328 -0.91 25.42 -11.28
C ILE A 328 -1.84 26.54 -10.82
N CYS A 329 -2.51 26.34 -9.69
CA CYS A 329 -3.48 27.27 -9.08
C CYS A 329 -3.00 27.87 -7.76
N GLY A 330 -1.78 27.55 -7.38
CA GLY A 330 -1.14 28.16 -6.24
C GLY A 330 0.11 27.42 -5.84
N VAL A 331 0.80 27.97 -4.86
CA VAL A 331 1.99 27.37 -4.28
C VAL A 331 1.85 27.39 -2.78
N VAL A 332 1.97 26.22 -2.16
CA VAL A 332 2.03 26.13 -0.71
C VAL A 332 3.47 26.04 -0.23
N ARG A 333 3.75 26.72 0.88
CA ARG A 333 5.06 26.79 1.55
C ARG A 333 4.95 26.27 2.99
N PRO A 334 4.74 24.96 3.18
CA PRO A 334 4.63 24.37 4.51
C PRO A 334 5.91 24.58 5.35
N PRO A 335 5.79 24.59 6.68
CA PRO A 335 6.93 24.88 7.54
C PRO A 335 7.84 23.65 7.53
N ALA A 336 8.96 23.75 6.82
CA ALA A 336 10.09 22.81 6.80
C ALA A 336 9.73 21.34 7.15
N CYS A 337 8.85 20.73 6.34
CA CYS A 337 8.54 19.30 6.43
C CYS A 337 8.98 18.51 5.19
N ALA A 338 9.58 19.17 4.20
CA ALA A 338 10.24 18.53 3.08
C ALA A 338 11.70 18.98 2.99
N LEU A 339 12.62 18.01 3.02
CA LEU A 339 14.02 18.19 2.71
C LEU A 339 14.17 18.23 1.18
N HIS A 340 14.54 19.38 0.63
CA HIS A 340 15.12 19.48 -0.70
C HIS A 340 16.58 19.94 -0.52
N GLU A 341 17.54 19.18 -1.04
CA GLU A 341 18.99 19.47 -1.01
C GLU A 341 19.65 19.70 0.37
N GLY A 342 19.06 19.18 1.47
CA GLY A 342 19.78 19.13 2.76
C GLY A 342 19.85 20.45 3.53
N LEU A 343 19.22 21.53 3.05
CA LEU A 343 18.95 22.73 3.84
C LEU A 343 17.52 22.68 4.40
N LEU A 344 17.29 23.32 5.56
CA LEU A 344 15.95 23.74 5.99
C LEU A 344 15.44 24.82 5.01
N GLY A 345 15.15 24.41 3.78
CA GLY A 345 14.59 25.23 2.74
C GLY A 345 13.08 25.27 2.86
N ARG A 346 12.49 26.41 2.51
CA ARG A 346 11.04 26.48 2.27
C ARG A 346 10.78 25.69 0.99
N THR A 347 10.07 24.56 1.07
CA THR A 347 9.64 23.82 -0.12
C THR A 347 8.38 24.46 -0.66
N GLU A 348 8.41 24.80 -1.94
CA GLU A 348 7.25 25.23 -2.71
C GLU A 348 6.61 23.99 -3.32
N VAL A 349 5.37 23.69 -2.93
CA VAL A 349 4.59 22.61 -3.52
C VAL A 349 3.50 23.26 -4.37
N PRO A 350 3.49 23.04 -5.70
CA PRO A 350 2.44 23.56 -6.55
C PRO A 350 1.13 22.82 -6.24
N VAL A 351 0.05 23.56 -6.10
CA VAL A 351 -1.31 23.02 -6.09
C VAL A 351 -1.76 22.93 -7.54
N LEU A 352 -2.14 21.73 -7.94
CA LEU A 352 -2.53 21.41 -9.31
C LEU A 352 -4.03 21.22 -9.39
N LEU A 353 -4.62 21.71 -10.48
CA LEU A 353 -5.93 21.29 -10.96
C LEU A 353 -5.77 20.55 -12.29
N GLY A 354 -6.65 19.60 -12.56
CA GLY A 354 -6.73 18.92 -13.85
C GLY A 354 -7.75 19.59 -14.75
N ILE A 355 -7.45 19.68 -16.05
CA ILE A 355 -8.36 20.14 -17.10
C ILE A 355 -8.56 18.97 -18.05
N ILE A 356 -9.80 18.52 -18.20
CA ILE A 356 -10.17 17.37 -19.02
C ILE A 356 -11.04 17.87 -20.16
N CYS A 357 -10.55 17.73 -21.39
CA CYS A 357 -11.32 18.03 -22.60
C CYS A 357 -12.22 16.84 -22.93
N HIS A 358 -13.50 16.94 -22.59
CA HIS A 358 -14.47 15.88 -22.79
C HIS A 358 -15.29 16.10 -24.07
N PRO A 359 -15.34 15.13 -25.01
CA PRO A 359 -15.94 15.36 -26.33
C PRO A 359 -17.45 15.63 -26.31
N THR A 360 -18.18 15.13 -25.30
CA THR A 360 -19.64 15.33 -25.16
C THR A 360 -20.02 16.27 -24.02
N LYS A 361 -19.13 16.46 -23.03
CA LYS A 361 -19.41 17.25 -21.82
C LYS A 361 -18.76 18.62 -21.84
N GLY A 362 -17.83 18.88 -22.77
CA GLY A 362 -17.05 20.12 -22.78
C GLY A 362 -15.86 20.04 -21.83
N LEU A 363 -15.46 21.18 -21.25
CA LEU A 363 -14.32 21.22 -20.34
C LEU A 363 -14.74 20.81 -18.94
N VAL A 364 -14.02 19.85 -18.38
CA VAL A 364 -14.24 19.31 -17.03
C VAL A 364 -13.02 19.59 -16.19
N LEU A 365 -13.18 20.14 -14.99
CA LEU A 365 -12.10 20.30 -14.04
C LEU A 365 -12.01 19.12 -13.09
N PHE A 366 -10.79 18.72 -12.73
CA PHE A 366 -10.52 17.84 -11.61
C PHE A 366 -9.91 18.69 -10.49
N ASP A 367 -10.73 18.93 -9.46
CA ASP A 367 -10.55 19.96 -8.44
C ASP A 367 -10.43 21.40 -9.02
N THR A 368 -10.64 22.40 -8.16
CA THR A 368 -10.64 23.83 -8.53
C THR A 368 -9.43 24.59 -8.00
N GLY A 369 -8.64 23.98 -7.14
CA GLY A 369 -7.55 24.71 -6.48
C GLY A 369 -8.03 25.66 -5.39
N PHE A 370 -7.24 26.70 -5.18
CA PHE A 370 -7.63 27.85 -4.35
C PHE A 370 -8.51 28.82 -5.13
N GLY A 371 -9.45 29.49 -4.44
CA GLY A 371 -10.27 30.56 -5.02
C GLY A 371 -9.86 31.95 -4.57
N THR A 372 -10.47 32.95 -5.21
CA THR A 372 -10.31 34.40 -4.97
C THR A 372 -10.93 34.89 -3.67
N THR A 373 -11.94 34.17 -3.16
CA THR A 373 -12.66 34.57 -1.95
C THR A 373 -11.75 34.46 -0.71
N ARG A 374 -11.32 35.63 -0.21
CA ARG A 374 -10.78 35.81 1.16
C ARG A 374 -11.86 35.66 2.24
N GLU A 375 -13.12 35.54 1.86
CA GLU A 375 -14.25 35.38 2.77
C GLU A 375 -14.48 33.89 3.09
N GLY A 376 -14.18 33.55 4.35
CA GLY A 376 -14.15 32.18 4.91
C GLY A 376 -13.16 32.04 6.09
N GLU A 377 -12.63 33.18 6.57
CA GLU A 377 -11.58 33.30 7.59
C GLU A 377 -12.05 33.00 9.04
N SER A 378 -13.25 32.47 9.22
CA SER A 378 -13.85 32.27 10.56
C SER A 378 -13.36 31.02 11.29
N SER A 379 -12.86 30.00 10.56
CA SER A 379 -12.37 28.76 11.16
C SER A 379 -10.94 28.89 11.70
N VAL A 380 -10.75 28.53 12.97
CA VAL A 380 -9.44 28.46 13.63
C VAL A 380 -8.50 27.49 12.91
N TRP A 381 -9.02 26.39 12.35
CA TRP A 381 -8.22 25.46 11.54
C TRP A 381 -7.70 26.09 10.27
N TRP A 382 -8.51 26.89 9.58
CA TRP A 382 -8.07 27.56 8.37
C TRP A 382 -6.97 28.58 8.67
N GLN A 383 -7.12 29.34 9.77
CA GLN A 383 -6.07 30.26 10.23
C GLN A 383 -4.77 29.53 10.61
N LEU A 384 -4.88 28.34 11.21
CA LEU A 384 -3.74 27.49 11.53
C LEU A 384 -3.09 26.91 10.27
N TYR A 385 -3.88 26.38 9.35
CA TYR A 385 -3.44 25.86 8.04
C TYR A 385 -2.69 26.94 7.28
N ARG A 386 -3.26 28.14 7.13
CA ARG A 386 -2.61 29.26 6.43
C ARG A 386 -1.33 29.73 7.11
N ARG A 387 -1.27 29.72 8.46
CA ARG A 387 -0.03 30.03 9.20
C ARG A 387 1.07 29.00 8.97
N LEU A 388 0.70 27.72 8.90
CA LEU A 388 1.63 26.63 8.66
C LEU A 388 2.08 26.61 7.19
N VAL A 389 1.11 26.60 6.28
CA VAL A 389 1.24 26.26 4.87
C VAL A 389 1.53 27.48 3.98
N ARG A 390 1.27 28.70 4.45
CA ARG A 390 1.58 29.97 3.74
C ARG A 390 1.30 29.93 2.22
N PRO A 391 0.06 29.65 1.82
CA PRO A 391 -0.32 29.57 0.40
C PRO A 391 -0.10 30.91 -0.31
N GLU A 392 0.38 30.84 -1.54
CA GLU A 392 0.30 31.87 -2.55
C GLU A 392 -0.76 31.48 -3.56
N PHE A 393 -1.64 32.43 -3.85
CA PHE A 393 -2.85 32.21 -4.63
C PHE A 393 -2.64 32.69 -6.05
N VAL A 394 -2.98 31.84 -7.01
CA VAL A 394 -3.30 32.23 -8.38
C VAL A 394 -4.79 32.02 -8.53
N THR A 395 -5.50 32.99 -9.09
CA THR A 395 -6.96 32.87 -9.24
C THR A 395 -7.29 31.72 -10.20
N LEU A 396 -8.44 31.06 -10.01
CA LEU A 396 -8.84 29.98 -10.92
C LEU A 396 -8.94 30.50 -12.36
N GLU A 397 -9.53 31.68 -12.54
CA GLU A 397 -9.60 32.37 -13.83
C GLU A 397 -8.22 32.57 -14.46
N GLU A 398 -7.23 33.05 -13.71
CA GLU A 398 -5.87 33.26 -14.22
C GLU A 398 -5.16 31.93 -14.54
N SER A 399 -5.36 30.89 -13.72
CA SER A 399 -4.82 29.55 -13.96
C SER A 399 -5.37 28.92 -15.24
N LEU A 400 -6.66 29.12 -15.52
CA LEU A 400 -7.32 28.64 -16.74
C LEU A 400 -6.94 29.49 -17.96
N ALA A 401 -6.90 30.82 -17.83
CA ALA A 401 -6.51 31.73 -18.91
C ALA A 401 -5.08 31.47 -19.40
N ASN A 402 -4.15 31.13 -18.49
CA ASN A 402 -2.78 30.72 -18.83
C ASN A 402 -2.71 29.41 -19.65
N ARG A 403 -3.79 28.63 -19.68
CA ARG A 403 -3.96 27.44 -20.51
C ARG A 403 -4.88 27.66 -21.71
N GLY A 404 -5.26 28.92 -21.96
CA GLY A 404 -6.16 29.27 -23.05
C GLY A 404 -7.60 28.78 -22.84
N VAL A 405 -7.99 28.55 -21.59
CA VAL A 405 -9.33 28.10 -21.21
C VAL A 405 -10.10 29.25 -20.58
N ASP A 406 -11.30 29.56 -21.10
CA ASP A 406 -12.22 30.49 -20.45
C ASP A 406 -12.93 29.77 -19.30
N ILE A 407 -13.00 30.43 -18.14
CA ILE A 407 -13.69 29.90 -16.96
C ILE A 407 -15.18 29.67 -17.22
N ALA A 408 -15.79 30.43 -18.13
CA ALA A 408 -17.18 30.27 -18.54
C ALA A 408 -17.45 28.99 -19.33
N ASP A 409 -16.41 28.37 -19.93
CA ASP A 409 -16.53 27.15 -20.73
C ASP A 409 -16.47 25.87 -19.89
N ILE A 410 -16.23 25.98 -18.57
CA ILE A 410 -16.18 24.86 -17.66
C ILE A 410 -17.60 24.33 -17.40
N ALA A 411 -17.87 23.13 -17.91
CA ALA A 411 -19.17 22.50 -17.82
C ALA A 411 -19.34 21.67 -16.54
N ALA A 412 -18.26 21.05 -16.03
CA ALA A 412 -18.33 20.22 -14.84
C ALA A 412 -17.04 20.26 -14.00
N VAL A 413 -17.16 19.90 -12.72
CA VAL A 413 -16.05 19.76 -11.78
C VAL A 413 -16.16 18.43 -11.05
N VAL A 414 -15.12 17.62 -11.11
CA VAL A 414 -14.93 16.42 -10.31
C VAL A 414 -14.13 16.78 -9.06
N ILE A 415 -14.70 16.54 -7.88
CA ILE A 415 -14.13 16.91 -6.58
C ILE A 415 -13.56 15.66 -5.92
N SER A 416 -12.27 15.66 -5.67
CA SER A 416 -11.57 14.56 -4.99
C SER A 416 -11.88 14.52 -3.48
N HIS A 417 -11.90 15.70 -2.85
CA HIS A 417 -12.27 15.93 -1.46
C HIS A 417 -12.46 17.43 -1.19
N PHE A 418 -13.01 17.78 -0.03
CA PHE A 418 -13.46 19.13 0.29
C PHE A 418 -12.47 19.94 1.15
N ASP A 419 -11.17 19.77 0.89
CA ASP A 419 -10.14 20.60 1.51
C ASP A 419 -10.00 21.94 0.77
N PRO A 420 -9.65 23.05 1.45
CA PRO A 420 -9.71 24.40 0.88
C PRO A 420 -8.87 24.62 -0.40
N ASP A 421 -7.82 23.83 -0.57
CA ASP A 421 -6.93 23.79 -1.74
C ASP A 421 -7.47 22.98 -2.93
N HIS A 422 -8.63 22.35 -2.79
CA HIS A 422 -9.30 21.59 -3.85
C HIS A 422 -10.66 22.19 -4.26
N VAL A 423 -11.35 22.87 -3.33
CA VAL A 423 -12.71 23.40 -3.55
C VAL A 423 -12.82 24.92 -3.40
N GLY A 424 -11.68 25.62 -3.38
CA GLY A 424 -11.64 27.06 -3.15
C GLY A 424 -12.31 27.86 -4.29
N GLY A 425 -12.18 27.40 -5.54
CA GLY A 425 -12.68 28.09 -6.73
C GLY A 425 -14.15 27.80 -7.09
N LEU A 426 -14.88 26.99 -6.31
CA LEU A 426 -16.24 26.54 -6.68
C LEU A 426 -17.26 27.68 -6.87
N ARG A 427 -17.08 28.83 -6.22
CA ARG A 427 -17.95 30.01 -6.38
C ARG A 427 -17.76 30.75 -7.70
N GLU A 428 -16.57 30.65 -8.27
CA GLU A 428 -16.23 31.26 -9.56
C GLU A 428 -16.86 30.48 -10.73
N LEU A 429 -17.41 29.29 -10.44
CA LEU A 429 -18.09 28.41 -11.37
C LEU A 429 -19.56 28.24 -10.94
N PRO A 430 -20.44 29.23 -11.05
CA PRO A 430 -21.83 29.14 -10.55
C PRO A 430 -22.71 28.14 -11.32
N GLU A 431 -22.35 27.85 -12.59
CA GLU A 431 -23.17 27.05 -13.51
C GLU A 431 -22.64 25.61 -13.72
N ALA A 432 -21.42 25.29 -13.28
CA ALA A 432 -20.83 23.97 -13.53
C ALA A 432 -21.52 22.84 -12.73
N GLU A 433 -21.71 21.67 -13.34
CA GLU A 433 -22.15 20.46 -12.62
C GLU A 433 -21.03 19.96 -11.69
N LEU A 434 -21.37 19.48 -10.49
CA LEU A 434 -20.38 19.06 -9.50
C LEU A 434 -20.50 17.56 -9.23
N TYR A 435 -19.38 16.84 -9.28
CA TYR A 435 -19.35 15.39 -9.06
C TYR A 435 -18.45 15.07 -7.89
N CYS A 436 -18.93 14.31 -6.90
CA CYS A 436 -18.08 13.86 -5.80
C CYS A 436 -18.53 12.50 -5.24
N SER A 437 -17.63 11.83 -4.53
CA SER A 437 -17.97 10.55 -3.93
C SER A 437 -18.90 10.70 -2.72
N GLY A 438 -19.87 9.80 -2.57
CA GLY A 438 -20.75 9.73 -1.40
C GLY A 438 -20.00 9.77 -0.06
N PRO A 439 -18.90 9.01 0.11
CA PRO A 439 -18.04 9.08 1.30
C PRO A 439 -17.40 10.46 1.52
N ALA A 440 -16.95 11.15 0.47
CA ALA A 440 -16.38 12.49 0.57
C ALA A 440 -17.45 13.50 1.02
N TRP A 441 -18.66 13.44 0.45
CA TRP A 441 -19.78 14.29 0.87
C TRP A 441 -20.23 14.01 2.31
N ALA A 442 -20.34 12.74 2.70
CA ALA A 442 -20.67 12.36 4.06
C ALA A 442 -19.63 12.85 5.09
N ALA A 443 -18.36 12.99 4.69
CA ALA A 443 -17.33 13.57 5.54
C ALA A 443 -17.61 15.06 5.83
N VAL A 444 -18.02 15.83 4.81
CA VAL A 444 -18.43 17.23 4.98
C VAL A 444 -19.59 17.35 5.96
N ALA A 445 -20.64 16.53 5.80
CA ALA A 445 -21.80 16.55 6.68
C ALA A 445 -21.42 16.26 8.15
N ARG A 446 -20.53 15.29 8.39
CA ARG A 446 -20.01 14.99 9.74
C ARG A 446 -19.18 16.12 10.31
N GLU A 447 -18.41 16.83 9.49
CA GLU A 447 -17.63 17.98 9.93
C GLU A 447 -18.51 19.18 10.29
N GLN A 448 -19.56 19.43 9.50
CA GLN A 448 -20.52 20.48 9.79
C GLN A 448 -21.28 20.26 11.11
N ALA A 449 -21.51 19.00 11.49
CA ALA A 449 -22.23 18.64 12.71
C ALA A 449 -21.48 18.95 14.02
N GLY A 450 -20.18 19.24 13.98
CA GLY A 450 -19.44 19.61 15.19
C GLY A 450 -19.14 21.12 15.31
N PRO A 451 -18.44 21.54 16.38
CA PRO A 451 -18.10 22.94 16.64
C PRO A 451 -17.45 23.71 15.46
N SER A 452 -17.72 25.00 15.29
CA SER A 452 -17.18 25.79 14.18
C SER A 452 -15.64 25.84 14.12
N TRP A 453 -14.97 25.85 15.28
CA TRP A 453 -13.52 25.91 15.37
C TRP A 453 -12.79 24.64 14.93
N TRP A 454 -13.47 23.48 14.83
CA TRP A 454 -12.84 22.21 14.42
C TRP A 454 -13.09 21.81 12.95
N ARG A 455 -13.89 22.58 12.21
CA ARG A 455 -14.23 22.30 10.80
C ARG A 455 -13.00 22.46 9.90
N ARG A 456 -12.64 21.41 9.16
CA ARG A 456 -11.50 21.38 8.23
C ARG A 456 -11.91 21.81 6.82
N THR A 457 -13.13 21.49 6.46
CA THR A 457 -13.78 21.88 5.20
C THR A 457 -14.00 23.39 5.07
N ALA A 458 -13.74 23.92 3.88
CA ALA A 458 -13.99 25.32 3.53
C ALA A 458 -15.48 25.55 3.19
N THR A 459 -16.38 25.31 4.15
CA THR A 459 -17.83 25.44 3.87
C THR A 459 -18.24 26.85 3.42
N ASP A 460 -17.47 27.85 3.85
CA ASP A 460 -17.68 29.24 3.50
C ASP A 460 -17.25 29.55 2.05
N THR A 461 -16.61 28.62 1.32
CA THR A 461 -16.31 28.76 -0.12
C THR A 461 -17.33 28.04 -1.00
N PHE A 462 -18.32 27.38 -0.39
CA PHE A 462 -19.35 26.71 -1.17
C PHE A 462 -20.33 27.72 -1.78
N PRO A 463 -20.75 27.52 -3.03
CA PRO A 463 -21.84 28.30 -3.60
C PRO A 463 -23.16 27.92 -2.92
N GLU A 464 -24.09 28.87 -2.80
CA GLU A 464 -25.38 28.64 -2.11
C GLU A 464 -26.21 27.52 -2.77
N ASN A 465 -26.02 27.31 -4.08
CA ASN A 465 -26.67 26.28 -4.87
C ASN A 465 -25.88 24.95 -4.95
N LEU A 466 -24.82 24.76 -4.15
CA LEU A 466 -23.95 23.58 -4.21
C LEU A 466 -24.75 22.27 -4.18
N ALA A 467 -25.66 22.11 -3.22
CA ALA A 467 -26.42 20.88 -3.04
C ALA A 467 -27.34 20.55 -4.23
N ALA A 468 -27.81 21.57 -4.97
CA ALA A 468 -28.66 21.39 -6.14
C ALA A 468 -27.86 20.94 -7.38
N ARG A 469 -26.54 21.17 -7.38
CA ARG A 469 -25.62 20.87 -8.49
C ARG A 469 -24.76 19.63 -8.25
N LEU A 470 -24.90 19.01 -7.09
CA LEU A 470 -24.02 17.93 -6.65
C LEU A 470 -24.56 16.55 -7.05
N HIS A 471 -23.82 15.88 -7.92
CA HIS A 471 -24.01 14.51 -8.35
C HIS A 471 -23.10 13.61 -7.51
N LEU A 472 -23.72 12.78 -6.68
CA LEU A 472 -23.01 11.80 -5.87
C LEU A 472 -22.84 10.50 -6.64
N PHE A 473 -21.63 9.97 -6.62
CA PHE A 473 -21.36 8.61 -7.04
C PHE A 473 -20.88 7.78 -5.86
N ASP A 474 -21.22 6.50 -5.83
CA ASP A 474 -20.68 5.59 -4.83
C ASP A 474 -19.43 4.95 -5.42
N PRO A 475 -18.21 5.30 -4.96
CA PRO A 475 -17.02 4.58 -5.37
C PRO A 475 -17.23 3.15 -4.89
N GLY A 476 -17.39 2.21 -5.81
CA GLY A 476 -17.60 0.81 -5.46
C GLY A 476 -16.48 0.27 -4.57
N PRO A 477 -16.53 -1.01 -4.18
CA PRO A 477 -15.40 -1.65 -3.52
C PRO A 477 -14.11 -1.33 -4.31
N ARG A 478 -13.00 -1.03 -3.63
CA ARG A 478 -11.74 -0.59 -4.29
C ARG A 478 -11.45 -1.46 -5.53
N GLY A 479 -11.42 -0.84 -6.70
CA GLY A 479 -11.21 -1.52 -7.99
C GLY A 479 -12.44 -1.61 -8.90
N HIS A 480 -13.60 -1.10 -8.50
CA HIS A 480 -14.73 -0.90 -9.40
C HIS A 480 -14.67 0.49 -10.05
N GLU A 481 -14.47 0.53 -11.38
CA GLU A 481 -14.57 1.75 -12.20
C GLU A 481 -16.02 2.28 -12.15
N VAL A 482 -16.23 3.49 -11.63
CA VAL A 482 -17.54 4.16 -11.70
C VAL A 482 -17.50 5.17 -12.83
N ASP A 483 -18.28 4.90 -13.87
CA ASP A 483 -18.46 5.81 -15.00
C ASP A 483 -19.24 7.05 -14.56
N LEU A 484 -18.51 8.16 -14.41
CA LEU A 484 -19.05 9.41 -13.87
C LEU A 484 -20.10 10.05 -14.78
N PHE A 485 -20.00 9.84 -16.10
CA PHE A 485 -20.87 10.49 -17.08
C PHE A 485 -21.81 9.52 -17.81
N GLY A 486 -21.67 8.20 -17.57
CA GLY A 486 -22.51 7.17 -18.17
C GLY A 486 -22.17 6.87 -19.63
N ASP A 487 -21.03 7.34 -20.14
CA ASP A 487 -20.54 7.14 -21.50
C ASP A 487 -19.15 6.48 -21.59
N GLY A 488 -18.67 5.95 -20.47
CA GLY A 488 -17.45 5.14 -20.34
C GLY A 488 -16.14 5.93 -20.46
N SER A 489 -16.20 7.25 -20.28
CA SER A 489 -15.12 8.19 -20.58
C SER A 489 -14.25 8.57 -19.38
N ILE A 490 -14.87 8.73 -18.20
CA ILE A 490 -14.20 9.05 -16.95
C ILE A 490 -14.67 8.05 -15.89
N SER A 491 -13.78 7.15 -15.54
CA SER A 491 -13.98 6.19 -14.45
C SER A 491 -13.30 6.69 -13.17
N ALA A 492 -14.08 6.85 -12.10
CA ALA A 492 -13.59 7.19 -10.76
C ALA A 492 -13.38 5.97 -9.87
#